data_AF-A0A5C3EPV1-F1
#
_entry.id   AF-A0A5C3EPV1-F1
#
_cell.length_a   1.000
_cell.length_b   1.000
_cell.length_c   1.000
_cell.angle_alpha   90.00
_cell.angle_beta   90.00
_cell.angle_gamma   90.00
#
_symmetry.space_group_name_H-M   'P 1'
#
loop_
_entity.id
_entity.type
_entity.pdbx_description
1 polymer ?
#
loop_
_entity_poly.entity_id
_entity_poly.type
_entity_poly.pdbx_seq_one_letter_code
_entity_poly.pdbx_strand_id
1 'polypeptide(L)'
;MATSSSGIIAVASTATTTAEPSKRDRHSLSPLDSDSLLSEPEETKRLRLGADAYQEAGAPAPPATASTARPGEVTLLPNLHLPLNEDVFRTFFHYAHDRHDVFLKRKQGKPQQEWTDDPVLRSTKFANVYRVLDRLTQYVLTQVVQEGPQQLEEVCFRVFLFRSFARISTYEVIKSALGGPPTLNTFSPAAYENILMPHIGAGNPVYGSSYFIPAPREFRTQYPFQSTLKLIQLMIRTGLPSKLAEMHHMRDAHSLLTTFPSLGPFLAMQLLLDLNLCEHFDFSEEEFAACGPGSRNCLVDIFGKFVSGFELEAMRWIQNNQDYYWAKYGITDVPHLCPARKPGLNVVDIEHTLCEVFKYRRAKTRMEATNLGRPSKRGRRGRASTPRAASVAAIASPARGVKQEDDQDGVDGLDFERIRSNGSIPTTDKVKTFAPTPGSTSITGALPAKWLIPRPPESYERPPPIDRSEEVYEVSHIVAITPTQNKCLVRWKGFGPEDDTWEYTDQLVKDGAKEAVEEYLKWVNKVRDEITLMLDEEKQKKLELEKMSAETLLGESLRRSGRNGMNGASGLPIANLPLSLPF
;
A
#
# COMPACT_ATOMS: atom_id res chain seq x y z
N MET A 1 -43.60 45.68 -26.10
CA MET A 1 -44.33 45.43 -27.37
C MET A 1 -44.23 43.94 -27.63
N ALA A 2 -45.27 43.19 -27.25
CA ALA A 2 -46.27 42.60 -28.16
C ALA A 2 -45.85 41.17 -28.59
N THR A 3 -46.26 40.14 -27.83
CA THR A 3 -47.45 39.26 -28.05
C THR A 3 -47.20 38.16 -29.09
N SER A 4 -47.17 36.89 -28.63
CA SER A 4 -48.20 35.84 -28.90
C SER A 4 -48.00 35.16 -30.28
N SER A 5 -48.21 33.86 -30.52
CA SER A 5 -49.22 32.90 -30.06
C SER A 5 -48.77 31.51 -30.59
N SER A 6 -48.83 30.43 -29.81
CA SER A 6 -49.90 29.41 -29.78
C SER A 6 -49.98 28.46 -30.98
N GLY A 7 -49.98 27.14 -30.72
CA GLY A 7 -50.31 26.12 -31.71
C GLY A 7 -50.14 24.68 -31.22
N ILE A 8 -51.07 24.24 -30.37
CA ILE A 8 -51.31 22.86 -29.91
C ILE A 8 -51.94 22.03 -31.03
N ILE A 9 -51.67 20.72 -31.10
CA ILE A 9 -52.66 19.62 -31.24
C ILE A 9 -51.95 18.26 -31.02
N ALA A 10 -52.56 17.46 -30.14
CA ALA A 10 -52.20 16.08 -29.81
C ALA A 10 -53.13 15.10 -30.55
N VAL A 11 -52.81 13.79 -30.44
CA VAL A 11 -53.70 12.66 -30.07
C VAL A 11 -53.54 11.38 -30.92
N ALA A 12 -53.44 10.26 -30.18
CA ALA A 12 -53.76 8.84 -30.45
C ALA A 12 -52.89 8.04 -31.45
N SER A 13 -52.22 6.93 -31.08
CA SER A 13 -52.62 5.67 -30.39
C SER A 13 -53.40 4.71 -31.28
N THR A 14 -52.84 3.53 -31.57
CA THR A 14 -53.45 2.18 -31.40
C THR A 14 -52.50 1.04 -31.82
N ALA A 15 -52.56 -0.06 -31.05
CA ALA A 15 -51.96 -1.39 -31.25
C ALA A 15 -52.47 -2.09 -32.55
N THR A 16 -51.98 -3.24 -33.06
CA THR A 16 -51.85 -4.57 -32.41
C THR A 16 -51.29 -5.60 -33.42
N THR A 17 -50.72 -6.70 -32.88
CA THR A 17 -50.79 -8.13 -33.31
C THR A 17 -49.89 -8.76 -34.42
N THR A 18 -49.21 -9.83 -33.96
CA THR A 18 -49.10 -11.23 -34.47
C THR A 18 -47.94 -11.71 -35.37
N ALA A 19 -47.20 -12.67 -34.76
CA ALA A 19 -46.82 -14.01 -35.23
C ALA A 19 -45.57 -14.25 -36.12
N GLU A 20 -44.68 -15.06 -35.55
CA GLU A 20 -43.57 -15.90 -36.07
C GLU A 20 -43.92 -16.81 -37.29
N PRO A 21 -43.01 -17.67 -37.87
CA PRO A 21 -41.62 -18.03 -37.51
C PRO A 21 -40.59 -18.09 -38.68
N SER A 22 -39.28 -18.18 -38.40
CA SER A 22 -38.44 -19.30 -38.90
C SER A 22 -36.94 -19.20 -38.55
N LYS A 23 -36.46 -20.34 -38.02
CA LYS A 23 -35.17 -21.03 -38.26
C LYS A 23 -33.83 -20.34 -37.95
N ARG A 24 -33.24 -20.86 -36.86
CA ARG A 24 -31.86 -21.38 -36.72
C ARG A 24 -30.77 -20.69 -37.57
N ASP A 25 -29.79 -20.12 -36.88
CA ASP A 25 -28.45 -20.71 -36.93
C ASP A 25 -27.64 -20.51 -35.64
N ARG A 26 -26.95 -21.58 -35.27
CA ARG A 26 -25.97 -21.68 -34.18
C ARG A 26 -24.75 -20.86 -34.56
N HIS A 27 -24.11 -20.21 -33.59
CA HIS A 27 -22.67 -20.31 -33.30
C HIS A 27 -22.33 -19.43 -32.09
N SER A 28 -22.52 -20.00 -30.89
CA SER A 28 -21.82 -19.53 -29.68
C SER A 28 -20.54 -20.34 -29.55
N LEU A 29 -19.40 -19.64 -29.51
CA LEU A 29 -18.11 -20.17 -29.10
C LEU A 29 -17.67 -19.41 -27.85
N SER A 30 -17.85 -20.04 -26.69
CA SER A 30 -16.88 -19.99 -25.58
C SER A 30 -15.87 -21.14 -25.81
N PRO A 31 -14.78 -21.33 -25.03
CA PRO A 31 -14.33 -20.62 -23.82
C PRO A 31 -12.80 -20.36 -23.81
N LEU A 32 -12.26 -19.78 -22.72
CA LEU A 32 -11.12 -20.37 -22.00
C LEU A 32 -10.92 -19.73 -20.62
N ASP A 33 -10.77 -20.64 -19.67
CA ASP A 33 -10.76 -20.52 -18.22
C ASP A 33 -9.48 -19.89 -17.63
N SER A 34 -9.60 -19.33 -16.43
CA SER A 34 -8.50 -19.36 -15.46
C SER A 34 -9.06 -19.61 -14.06
N ASP A 35 -8.85 -20.84 -13.60
CA ASP A 35 -8.95 -21.27 -12.21
C ASP A 35 -8.06 -20.41 -11.29
N SER A 36 -8.67 -19.82 -10.26
CA SER A 36 -8.00 -19.57 -8.98
C SER A 36 -9.06 -19.56 -7.88
N LEU A 37 -9.33 -20.75 -7.35
CA LEU A 37 -10.13 -20.94 -6.14
C LEU A 37 -9.35 -20.44 -4.92
N LEU A 38 -9.65 -19.21 -4.51
CA LEU A 38 -9.57 -18.81 -3.11
C LEU A 38 -11.00 -18.87 -2.57
N SER A 39 -11.20 -19.78 -1.63
CA SER A 39 -12.45 -20.01 -0.90
C SER A 39 -12.96 -18.72 -0.26
N GLU A 40 -14.16 -18.32 -0.68
CA GLU A 40 -15.00 -17.30 -0.06
C GLU A 40 -15.27 -17.60 1.43
N PRO A 41 -15.38 -16.60 2.31
CA PRO A 41 -16.08 -16.78 3.57
C PRO A 41 -17.59 -16.78 3.29
N GLU A 42 -18.23 -17.89 3.65
CA GLU A 42 -19.68 -18.06 3.54
C GLU A 42 -20.46 -16.89 4.16
N GLU A 43 -21.46 -16.50 3.36
CA GLU A 43 -22.61 -15.67 3.61
C GLU A 43 -23.13 -15.72 5.06
N THR A 44 -22.65 -14.80 5.90
CA THR A 44 -23.34 -14.45 7.15
C THR A 44 -24.33 -13.35 6.84
N LYS A 45 -25.62 -13.71 6.84
CA LYS A 45 -26.77 -12.79 6.82
C LYS A 45 -26.51 -11.60 7.75
N ARG A 46 -26.12 -10.46 7.19
CA ARG A 46 -26.19 -9.16 7.87
C ARG A 46 -27.66 -8.75 7.93
N LEU A 47 -28.11 -8.43 9.13
CA LEU A 47 -29.43 -7.86 9.40
C LEU A 47 -29.56 -6.52 8.67
N ARG A 48 -30.67 -6.38 7.93
CA ARG A 48 -31.15 -5.12 7.38
C ARG A 48 -31.46 -4.17 8.55
N LEU A 49 -30.98 -2.93 8.49
CA LEU A 49 -31.67 -1.82 9.14
C LEU A 49 -32.88 -1.52 8.24
N GLY A 50 -34.07 -1.91 8.70
CA GLY A 50 -35.31 -1.73 7.95
C GLY A 50 -35.84 -0.31 8.13
N ALA A 51 -36.13 0.35 7.01
CA ALA A 51 -37.14 1.38 6.94
C ALA A 51 -38.51 0.71 7.14
N ASP A 52 -39.25 1.16 8.15
CA ASP A 52 -40.55 0.62 8.54
C ASP A 52 -41.63 0.97 7.52
N ALA A 53 -42.35 -0.06 7.05
CA ALA A 53 -43.60 0.09 6.32
C ALA A 53 -44.76 0.13 7.32
N TYR A 54 -45.53 1.22 7.29
CA TYR A 54 -46.74 1.43 8.07
C TYR A 54 -47.81 0.36 7.78
N GLN A 55 -48.30 -0.30 8.85
CA GLN A 55 -49.65 -0.87 8.92
C GLN A 55 -50.26 -0.60 10.32
N GLU A 56 -51.58 -0.47 10.33
CA GLU A 56 -52.44 0.23 11.29
C GLU A 56 -52.28 -0.10 12.80
N ALA A 57 -52.35 0.98 13.60
CA ALA A 57 -52.86 1.12 14.97
C ALA A 57 -52.72 -0.08 15.94
N GLY A 58 -51.63 -0.10 16.71
CA GLY A 58 -51.47 -0.82 17.98
C GLY A 58 -50.34 -0.18 18.80
N ALA A 59 -50.50 -0.09 20.13
CA ALA A 59 -49.66 0.65 21.09
C ALA A 59 -48.12 0.55 20.89
N PRO A 60 -47.34 1.58 21.28
CA PRO A 60 -45.91 1.64 20.96
C PRO A 60 -45.12 0.55 21.70
N ALA A 61 -44.36 -0.25 20.95
CA ALA A 61 -43.34 -1.12 21.50
C ALA A 61 -42.18 -0.27 22.09
N PRO A 62 -41.56 -0.69 23.20
CA PRO A 62 -40.44 0.04 23.78
C PRO A 62 -39.23 0.01 22.82
N PRO A 63 -38.35 1.03 22.85
CA PRO A 63 -37.16 1.05 22.00
C PRO A 63 -36.30 -0.18 22.29
N ALA A 64 -35.75 -0.80 21.23
CA ALA A 64 -34.83 -1.92 21.35
C ALA A 64 -33.70 -1.54 22.31
N THR A 65 -33.67 -2.17 23.48
CA THR A 65 -32.63 -1.95 24.48
C THR A 65 -31.28 -2.28 23.85
N ALA A 66 -30.39 -1.30 23.74
CA ALA A 66 -29.00 -1.51 23.34
C ALA A 66 -28.43 -2.66 24.17
N SER A 67 -27.95 -3.72 23.52
CA SER A 67 -27.38 -4.86 24.21
C SER A 67 -26.17 -4.39 25.01
N THR A 68 -26.10 -4.72 26.29
CA THR A 68 -24.94 -4.37 27.12
C THR A 68 -23.85 -5.43 26.92
N ALA A 69 -22.59 -5.01 26.75
CA ALA A 69 -21.46 -5.92 26.67
C ALA A 69 -21.42 -6.88 27.87
N ARG A 70 -21.13 -8.16 27.62
CA ARG A 70 -21.00 -9.17 28.69
C ARG A 70 -19.67 -9.00 29.42
N PRO A 71 -19.50 -9.56 30.63
CA PRO A 71 -18.20 -9.59 31.29
C PRO A 71 -17.11 -10.18 30.39
N GLY A 72 -16.02 -9.44 30.17
CA GLY A 72 -14.93 -9.82 29.26
C GLY A 72 -15.12 -9.42 27.80
N GLU A 73 -16.20 -8.74 27.46
CA GLU A 73 -16.43 -8.14 26.15
C GLU A 73 -16.26 -6.62 26.18
N VAL A 74 -16.02 -6.05 25.00
CA VAL A 74 -15.95 -4.61 24.75
C VAL A 74 -16.87 -4.23 23.61
N THR A 75 -17.45 -3.03 23.68
CA THR A 75 -18.34 -2.49 22.64
C THR A 75 -17.53 -1.66 21.65
N LEU A 76 -17.35 -2.16 20.42
CA LEU A 76 -16.68 -1.42 19.33
C LEU A 76 -17.67 -0.52 18.59
N LEU A 77 -18.90 -1.01 18.37
CA LEU A 77 -20.03 -0.28 17.79
C LEU A 77 -21.29 -0.62 18.59
N PRO A 78 -22.39 0.16 18.51
CA PRO A 78 -23.61 -0.06 19.30
C PRO A 78 -24.16 -1.49 19.26
N ASN A 79 -23.96 -2.21 18.15
CA ASN A 79 -24.42 -3.59 17.96
C ASN A 79 -23.25 -4.58 17.76
N LEU A 80 -22.02 -4.21 18.11
CA LEU A 80 -20.83 -5.04 17.97
C LEU A 80 -20.07 -5.12 19.29
N HIS A 81 -20.34 -6.18 20.05
CA HIS A 81 -19.59 -6.55 21.25
C HIS A 81 -18.66 -7.71 20.93
N LEU A 82 -17.37 -7.56 21.23
CA LEU A 82 -16.35 -8.56 20.96
C LEU A 82 -15.60 -8.92 22.25
N PRO A 83 -15.11 -10.16 22.40
CA PRO A 83 -14.28 -10.52 23.54
C PRO A 83 -13.00 -9.69 23.57
N LEU A 84 -12.43 -9.45 24.76
CA LEU A 84 -11.12 -8.84 24.91
C LEU A 84 -10.13 -9.84 25.49
N ASN A 85 -9.16 -10.26 24.68
CA ASN A 85 -8.01 -11.03 25.15
C ASN A 85 -7.01 -10.11 25.85
N GLU A 86 -7.22 -9.94 27.16
CA GLU A 86 -6.48 -9.03 28.02
C GLU A 86 -4.96 -9.30 28.02
N ASP A 87 -4.52 -10.55 27.81
CA ASP A 87 -3.08 -10.89 27.80
C ASP A 87 -2.38 -10.38 26.54
N VAL A 88 -3.02 -10.54 25.37
CA VAL A 88 -2.49 -10.01 24.11
C VAL A 88 -2.59 -8.49 24.10
N PHE A 89 -3.68 -7.96 24.66
CA PHE A 89 -3.88 -6.52 24.75
C PHE A 89 -2.84 -5.86 25.68
N ARG A 90 -2.58 -6.42 26.86
CA ARG A 90 -1.47 -6.00 27.72
C ARG A 90 -0.12 -6.08 27.00
N THR A 91 0.11 -7.13 26.21
CA THR A 91 1.33 -7.27 25.40
C THR A 91 1.47 -6.12 24.40
N PHE A 92 0.39 -5.66 23.77
CA PHE A 92 0.43 -4.53 22.84
C PHE A 92 0.92 -3.25 23.52
N PHE A 93 0.38 -2.91 24.69
CA PHE A 93 0.75 -1.70 25.44
C PHE A 93 2.20 -1.77 25.93
N HIS A 94 2.62 -2.87 26.57
CA HIS A 94 4.02 -2.99 27.03
C HIS A 94 5.00 -3.01 25.85
N TYR A 95 4.67 -3.68 24.75
CA TYR A 95 5.52 -3.67 23.57
C TYR A 95 5.74 -2.24 23.05
N ALA A 96 4.67 -1.45 22.93
CA ALA A 96 4.77 -0.07 22.49
C ALA A 96 5.66 0.77 23.43
N HIS A 97 5.45 0.65 24.75
CA HIS A 97 6.31 1.30 25.74
C HIS A 97 7.78 0.88 25.61
N ASP A 98 8.06 -0.41 25.71
CA ASP A 98 9.42 -0.95 25.79
C ASP A 98 10.18 -0.70 24.48
N ARG A 99 9.50 -0.81 23.33
CA ARG A 99 10.12 -0.57 22.03
C ARG A 99 10.42 0.91 21.80
N HIS A 100 9.59 1.83 22.29
CA HIS A 100 9.87 3.26 22.21
C HIS A 100 10.99 3.66 23.16
N ASP A 101 11.03 3.11 24.37
CA ASP A 101 12.13 3.33 25.33
C ASP A 101 13.49 2.87 24.76
N VAL A 102 13.52 1.72 24.08
CA VAL A 102 14.70 1.27 23.32
C VAL A 102 15.16 2.36 22.33
N PHE A 103 14.24 2.96 21.57
CA PHE A 103 14.58 4.04 20.63
C PHE A 103 15.15 5.27 21.37
N LEU A 104 14.54 5.68 22.47
CA LEU A 104 14.97 6.85 23.25
C LEU A 104 16.38 6.65 23.83
N LYS A 105 16.65 5.49 24.45
CA LYS A 105 17.99 5.14 24.96
C LYS A 105 19.03 5.10 23.84
N ARG A 106 18.67 4.52 22.70
CA ARG A 106 19.51 4.52 21.50
C ARG A 106 19.85 5.95 21.07
N LYS A 107 18.83 6.82 20.99
CA LYS A 107 18.97 8.25 20.62
C LYS A 107 19.85 9.03 21.59
N GLN A 108 19.84 8.68 22.86
CA GLN A 108 20.72 9.25 23.90
C GLN A 108 22.16 8.70 23.86
N GLY A 109 22.49 7.79 22.94
CA GLY A 109 23.82 7.20 22.82
C GLY A 109 24.14 6.16 23.90
N LYS A 110 23.12 5.62 24.59
CA LYS A 110 23.31 4.53 25.55
C LYS A 110 23.89 3.28 24.85
N PRO A 111 24.76 2.51 25.51
CA PRO A 111 25.28 1.27 24.94
C PRO A 111 24.15 0.24 24.77
N GLN A 112 24.30 -0.67 23.79
CA GLN A 112 23.24 -1.62 23.41
C GLN A 112 22.76 -2.51 24.55
N GLN A 113 23.66 -2.84 25.49
CA GLN A 113 23.34 -3.65 26.67
C GLN A 113 22.33 -2.99 27.60
N GLU A 114 22.25 -1.65 27.59
CA GLU A 114 21.32 -0.86 28.41
C GLU A 114 19.96 -0.62 27.73
N TRP A 115 19.80 -0.96 26.43
CA TRP A 115 18.58 -0.63 25.70
C TRP A 115 17.35 -1.35 26.24
N THR A 116 17.45 -2.65 26.50
CA THR A 116 16.36 -3.47 27.02
C THR A 116 16.91 -4.77 27.59
N ASP A 117 16.18 -5.38 28.53
CA ASP A 117 16.42 -6.75 29.01
C ASP A 117 15.55 -7.80 28.30
N ASP A 118 14.57 -7.38 27.49
CA ASP A 118 13.73 -8.30 26.74
C ASP A 118 14.57 -9.05 25.69
N PRO A 119 14.64 -10.40 25.77
CA PRO A 119 15.49 -11.18 24.89
C PRO A 119 15.01 -11.17 23.43
N VAL A 120 13.70 -11.00 23.19
CA VAL A 120 13.10 -10.94 21.86
C VAL A 120 13.45 -9.61 21.19
N LEU A 121 13.33 -8.48 21.91
CA LEU A 121 13.74 -7.16 21.43
C LEU A 121 15.26 -7.06 21.19
N ARG A 122 16.07 -7.80 21.97
CA ARG A 122 17.52 -7.90 21.74
C ARG A 122 17.89 -8.68 20.47
N SER A 123 17.17 -9.77 20.18
CA SER A 123 17.55 -10.71 19.13
C SER A 123 16.85 -10.53 17.79
N THR A 124 15.76 -9.76 17.75
CA THR A 124 14.88 -9.64 16.56
C THR A 124 14.78 -8.17 16.13
N LYS A 125 14.79 -7.92 14.82
CA LYS A 125 14.60 -6.57 14.30
C LYS A 125 13.12 -6.17 14.28
N PHE A 126 12.83 -5.03 14.88
CA PHE A 126 11.51 -4.40 14.86
C PHE A 126 11.60 -2.96 14.36
N ALA A 127 10.55 -2.53 13.67
CA ALA A 127 10.35 -1.12 13.39
C ALA A 127 10.14 -0.33 14.70
N ASN A 128 10.26 0.99 14.64
CA ASN A 128 9.93 1.85 15.78
C ASN A 128 8.41 1.99 15.89
N VAL A 129 7.92 2.33 17.08
CA VAL A 129 6.49 2.54 17.33
C VAL A 129 5.92 3.63 16.41
N TYR A 130 6.65 4.73 16.28
CA TYR A 130 6.33 5.79 15.33
C TYR A 130 7.12 5.57 14.04
N ARG A 131 6.42 5.25 12.95
CA ARG A 131 7.03 4.93 11.65
C ARG A 131 7.96 6.04 11.13
N VAL A 132 7.66 7.30 11.42
CA VAL A 132 8.51 8.43 11.02
C VAL A 132 9.95 8.27 11.52
N LEU A 133 10.17 7.58 12.65
CA LEU A 133 11.47 7.36 13.26
C LEU A 133 12.26 6.19 12.63
N ASP A 134 11.65 5.43 11.71
CA ASP A 134 12.34 4.36 11.00
C ASP A 134 13.41 4.90 10.05
N ARG A 135 14.51 4.15 9.89
CA ARG A 135 15.64 4.54 9.04
C ARG A 135 15.20 4.86 7.61
N LEU A 136 14.37 3.99 7.02
CA LEU A 136 13.87 4.17 5.66
C LEU A 136 13.00 5.44 5.56
N THR A 137 12.12 5.67 6.53
CA THR A 137 11.24 6.84 6.57
C THR A 137 12.01 8.14 6.81
N GLN A 138 13.04 8.12 7.67
CA GLN A 138 13.96 9.24 7.87
C GLN A 138 14.71 9.58 6.58
N TYR A 139 15.10 8.59 5.78
CA TYR A 139 15.70 8.83 4.47
C TYR A 139 14.70 9.45 3.49
N VAL A 140 13.44 8.97 3.46
CA VAL A 140 12.39 9.61 2.67
C VAL A 140 12.22 11.08 3.06
N LEU A 141 12.05 11.35 4.35
CA LEU A 141 11.86 12.70 4.86
C LEU A 141 13.06 13.61 4.56
N THR A 142 14.29 13.16 4.81
CA THR A 142 15.46 14.06 4.79
C THR A 142 16.19 14.13 3.47
N GLN A 143 16.04 13.14 2.59
CA GLN A 143 16.77 13.05 1.32
C GLN A 143 15.82 13.06 0.12
N VAL A 144 14.75 12.26 0.15
CA VAL A 144 13.83 12.14 -1.00
C VAL A 144 12.92 13.37 -1.12
N VAL A 145 12.33 13.80 -0.01
CA VAL A 145 11.39 14.94 0.02
C VAL A 145 12.15 16.27 -0.08
N GLN A 146 13.15 16.47 0.78
CA GLN A 146 13.77 17.79 1.01
C GLN A 146 14.81 18.19 -0.04
N GLU A 147 15.37 17.26 -0.82
CA GLU A 147 16.32 17.62 -1.88
C GLU A 147 15.62 17.86 -3.22
N GLY A 148 16.22 18.71 -4.06
CA GLY A 148 15.75 18.98 -5.41
C GLY A 148 14.56 19.96 -5.47
N PRO A 149 13.96 20.14 -6.66
CA PRO A 149 12.84 21.06 -6.86
C PRO A 149 11.63 20.69 -5.99
N GLN A 150 10.98 21.70 -5.41
CA GLN A 150 9.94 21.52 -4.38
C GLN A 150 8.51 21.65 -4.92
N GLN A 151 8.31 21.71 -6.23
CA GLN A 151 6.98 21.68 -6.83
C GLN A 151 6.27 20.35 -6.52
N LEU A 152 4.94 20.39 -6.44
CA LEU A 152 4.10 19.24 -6.09
C LEU A 152 4.44 17.99 -6.91
N GLU A 153 4.52 18.13 -8.23
CA GLU A 153 4.80 17.04 -9.15
C GLU A 153 6.22 16.48 -8.99
N GLU A 154 7.20 17.34 -8.69
CA GLU A 154 8.60 16.98 -8.49
C GLU A 154 8.80 16.18 -7.19
N VAL A 155 8.19 16.64 -6.09
CA VAL A 155 8.24 15.93 -4.81
C VAL A 155 7.51 14.60 -4.91
N CYS A 156 6.29 14.58 -5.46
CA CYS A 156 5.53 13.35 -5.68
C CYS A 156 6.30 12.36 -6.56
N PHE A 157 6.92 12.82 -7.65
CA PHE A 157 7.75 11.98 -8.51
C PHE A 157 8.89 11.29 -7.72
N ARG A 158 9.63 12.03 -6.90
CA ARG A 158 10.73 11.46 -6.10
C ARG A 158 10.21 10.44 -5.09
N VAL A 159 9.07 10.73 -4.44
CA VAL A 159 8.44 9.80 -3.48
C VAL A 159 7.95 8.53 -4.18
N PHE A 160 7.28 8.66 -5.34
CA PHE A 160 6.86 7.53 -6.17
C PHE A 160 8.06 6.66 -6.55
N LEU A 161 9.11 7.27 -7.09
CA LEU A 161 10.34 6.58 -7.46
C LEU A 161 10.95 5.82 -6.28
N PHE A 162 11.12 6.48 -5.14
CA PHE A 162 11.71 5.84 -3.98
C PHE A 162 10.85 4.69 -3.46
N ARG A 163 9.55 4.92 -3.21
CA ARG A 163 8.65 3.92 -2.61
C ARG A 163 8.44 2.72 -3.53
N SER A 164 8.44 2.92 -4.84
CA SER A 164 8.38 1.84 -5.82
C SER A 164 9.49 0.80 -5.63
N PHE A 165 10.71 1.24 -5.30
CA PHE A 165 11.83 0.34 -5.02
C PHE A 165 12.02 0.05 -3.52
N ALA A 166 11.60 0.96 -2.64
CA ALA A 166 11.74 0.93 -1.19
C ALA A 166 13.17 0.58 -0.71
N ARG A 167 14.19 1.11 -1.40
CA ARG A 167 15.60 0.80 -1.12
C ARG A 167 16.49 2.02 -1.30
N ILE A 168 17.21 2.38 -0.22
CA ILE A 168 18.14 3.52 -0.20
C ILE A 168 19.23 3.37 -1.27
N SER A 169 19.89 2.22 -1.33
CA SER A 169 20.99 2.02 -2.30
C SER A 169 20.54 2.19 -3.77
N THR A 170 19.29 1.84 -4.08
CA THR A 170 18.74 2.01 -5.44
C THR A 170 18.58 3.49 -5.77
N TYR A 171 18.03 4.27 -4.82
CA TYR A 171 17.88 5.71 -4.97
C TYR A 171 19.24 6.41 -5.09
N GLU A 172 20.23 6.02 -4.29
CA GLU A 172 21.59 6.57 -4.35
C GLU A 172 22.31 6.27 -5.66
N VAL A 173 22.14 5.07 -6.22
CA VAL A 173 22.71 4.75 -7.55
C VAL A 173 22.10 5.65 -8.62
N ILE A 174 20.78 5.88 -8.57
CA ILE A 174 20.10 6.80 -9.49
C ILE A 174 20.61 8.23 -9.30
N LYS A 175 20.60 8.73 -8.06
CA LYS A 175 21.07 10.08 -7.71
C LYS A 175 22.51 10.32 -8.16
N SER A 176 23.41 9.36 -7.90
CA SER A 176 24.81 9.45 -8.31
C SER A 176 24.98 9.46 -9.83
N ALA A 177 24.22 8.63 -10.56
CA ALA A 177 24.31 8.57 -12.02
C ALA A 177 23.78 9.85 -12.69
N LEU A 178 22.80 10.51 -12.06
CA LEU A 178 22.24 11.79 -12.53
C LEU A 178 23.05 13.02 -12.07
N GLY A 179 24.01 12.85 -11.15
CA GLY A 179 24.78 13.95 -10.56
C GLY A 179 24.00 14.84 -9.58
N GLY A 180 22.85 14.37 -9.10
CA GLY A 180 21.93 15.12 -8.26
C GLY A 180 20.60 14.40 -8.02
N PRO A 181 19.69 14.97 -7.22
CA PRO A 181 18.40 14.35 -6.95
C PRO A 181 17.61 14.14 -8.26
N PRO A 182 16.91 13.00 -8.42
CA PRO A 182 16.02 12.74 -9.55
C PRO A 182 15.03 13.90 -9.77
N THR A 183 14.92 14.39 -11.01
CA THR A 183 13.92 15.41 -11.39
C THR A 183 12.96 14.87 -12.42
N LEU A 184 11.70 15.30 -12.35
CA LEU A 184 10.65 14.90 -13.27
C LEU A 184 10.96 15.36 -14.70
N ASN A 185 11.52 16.56 -14.88
CA ASN A 185 11.90 17.07 -16.20
C ASN A 185 12.90 16.17 -16.94
N THR A 186 13.77 15.47 -16.20
CA THR A 186 14.76 14.54 -16.77
C THR A 186 14.32 13.08 -16.71
N PHE A 187 13.12 12.79 -16.23
CA PHE A 187 12.66 11.43 -16.06
C PHE A 187 12.33 10.78 -17.41
N SER A 188 12.99 9.65 -17.67
CA SER A 188 12.71 8.78 -18.80
C SER A 188 12.93 7.33 -18.34
N PRO A 189 11.95 6.42 -18.53
CA PRO A 189 12.13 5.02 -18.21
C PRO A 189 13.42 4.44 -18.81
N ALA A 190 13.65 4.66 -20.11
CA ALA A 190 14.86 4.25 -20.83
C ALA A 190 16.17 4.71 -20.15
N ALA A 191 16.25 5.97 -19.73
CA ALA A 191 17.44 6.49 -19.06
C ALA A 191 17.68 5.80 -17.72
N TYR A 192 16.61 5.57 -16.95
CA TYR A 192 16.69 4.91 -15.65
C TYR A 192 16.98 3.42 -15.79
N GLU A 193 16.51 2.78 -16.86
CA GLU A 193 16.87 1.41 -17.19
C GLU A 193 18.37 1.26 -17.45
N ASN A 194 18.96 2.18 -18.23
CA ASN A 194 20.40 2.20 -18.49
C ASN A 194 21.25 2.43 -17.23
N ILE A 195 20.70 3.15 -16.24
CA ILE A 195 21.34 3.34 -14.93
C ILE A 195 21.27 2.06 -14.09
N LEU A 196 20.10 1.40 -14.05
CA LEU A 196 19.86 0.26 -13.17
C LEU A 196 20.41 -1.06 -13.72
N MET A 197 20.51 -1.21 -15.04
CA MET A 197 20.97 -2.47 -15.66
C MET A 197 22.39 -2.88 -15.23
N PRO A 198 23.42 -2.00 -15.23
CA PRO A 198 24.75 -2.34 -14.72
C PRO A 198 24.73 -2.73 -13.24
N HIS A 199 23.92 -2.06 -12.42
CA HIS A 199 23.78 -2.35 -10.99
C HIS A 199 23.18 -3.75 -10.77
N ILE A 200 22.14 -4.09 -11.53
CA ILE A 200 21.53 -5.43 -11.53
C ILE A 200 22.50 -6.47 -12.08
N GLY A 201 23.22 -6.16 -13.16
CA GLY A 201 24.23 -7.04 -13.78
C GLY A 201 25.39 -7.38 -12.84
N ALA A 202 25.71 -6.49 -11.89
CA ALA A 202 26.66 -6.75 -10.81
C ALA A 202 26.11 -7.63 -9.67
N GLY A 203 24.84 -8.07 -9.77
CA GLY A 203 24.17 -8.90 -8.77
C GLY A 203 23.58 -8.13 -7.59
N ASN A 204 23.46 -6.80 -7.68
CA ASN A 204 22.89 -5.99 -6.61
C ASN A 204 21.35 -5.93 -6.71
N PRO A 205 20.63 -6.08 -5.60
CA PRO A 205 19.18 -5.95 -5.59
C PRO A 205 18.76 -4.48 -5.80
N VAL A 206 17.64 -4.28 -6.50
CA VAL A 206 17.01 -2.97 -6.69
C VAL A 206 15.77 -2.76 -5.80
N TYR A 207 15.15 -3.83 -5.31
CA TYR A 207 14.01 -3.75 -4.39
C TYR A 207 14.44 -3.96 -2.94
N GLY A 208 13.75 -3.27 -2.03
CA GLY A 208 13.86 -3.45 -0.59
C GLY A 208 13.23 -4.77 -0.11
N SER A 209 13.46 -5.10 1.16
CA SER A 209 12.87 -6.28 1.81
C SER A 209 11.40 -6.12 2.19
N SER A 210 10.91 -4.88 2.26
CA SER A 210 9.55 -4.57 2.72
C SER A 210 9.02 -3.33 2.02
N TYR A 211 7.69 -3.30 1.85
CA TYR A 211 6.93 -2.14 1.35
C TYR A 211 7.31 -1.63 -0.05
N PHE A 212 8.09 -2.37 -0.84
CA PHE A 212 8.26 -2.07 -2.27
C PHE A 212 6.95 -2.37 -3.00
N ILE A 213 6.69 -1.63 -4.08
CA ILE A 213 5.50 -1.86 -4.91
C ILE A 213 5.84 -2.95 -5.92
N PRO A 214 5.14 -4.10 -5.93
CA PRO A 214 5.34 -5.13 -6.94
C PRO A 214 5.21 -4.56 -8.34
N ALA A 215 6.02 -5.07 -9.27
CA ALA A 215 5.96 -4.63 -10.65
C ALA A 215 4.59 -4.99 -11.28
N PRO A 216 3.87 -4.02 -11.87
CA PRO A 216 2.62 -4.29 -12.57
C PRO A 216 2.84 -5.19 -13.77
N ARG A 217 1.91 -6.14 -13.95
CA ARG A 217 1.96 -7.13 -15.04
C ARG A 217 1.41 -6.58 -16.35
N GLU A 218 0.62 -5.52 -16.26
CA GLU A 218 -0.11 -4.84 -17.33
C GLU A 218 0.84 -4.34 -18.43
N PHE A 219 2.06 -3.89 -18.06
CA PHE A 219 3.03 -3.36 -19.02
C PHE A 219 3.88 -4.41 -19.74
N ARG A 220 3.77 -5.69 -19.37
CA ARG A 220 4.38 -6.84 -20.08
C ARG A 220 5.88 -6.66 -20.41
N THR A 221 6.64 -6.05 -19.51
CA THR A 221 8.08 -5.82 -19.72
C THR A 221 8.91 -7.08 -19.51
N GLN A 222 10.12 -7.09 -20.04
CA GLN A 222 11.05 -8.21 -19.88
C GLN A 222 11.51 -8.36 -18.42
N TYR A 223 11.78 -7.23 -17.76
CA TYR A 223 12.23 -7.21 -16.37
C TYR A 223 11.26 -6.44 -15.47
N PRO A 224 11.05 -6.86 -14.21
CA PRO A 224 10.13 -6.21 -13.28
C PRO A 224 10.39 -4.71 -13.08
N PHE A 225 11.64 -4.28 -12.98
CA PHE A 225 11.98 -2.87 -12.72
C PHE A 225 11.53 -1.93 -13.86
N GLN A 226 11.42 -2.43 -15.09
CA GLN A 226 10.91 -1.65 -16.23
C GLN A 226 9.40 -1.36 -16.04
N SER A 227 8.61 -2.37 -15.67
CA SER A 227 7.21 -2.20 -15.29
C SER A 227 7.05 -1.24 -14.11
N THR A 228 7.97 -1.28 -13.14
CA THR A 228 7.99 -0.32 -12.02
C THR A 228 8.20 1.12 -12.51
N LEU A 229 9.14 1.36 -13.43
CA LEU A 229 9.36 2.70 -14.01
C LEU A 229 8.13 3.19 -14.80
N LYS A 230 7.45 2.29 -15.51
CA LYS A 230 6.19 2.60 -16.20
C LYS A 230 5.05 2.92 -15.23
N LEU A 231 4.98 2.28 -14.06
CA LEU A 231 4.01 2.65 -13.01
C LEU A 231 4.22 4.08 -12.53
N ILE A 232 5.48 4.47 -12.30
CA ILE A 232 5.82 5.84 -11.90
C ILE A 232 5.39 6.83 -13.00
N GLN A 233 5.68 6.50 -14.26
CA GLN A 233 5.25 7.32 -15.40
C GLN A 233 3.71 7.42 -15.50
N LEU A 234 2.98 6.33 -15.28
CA LEU A 234 1.52 6.32 -15.25
C LEU A 234 0.95 7.25 -14.17
N MET A 235 1.48 7.18 -12.95
CA MET A 235 1.06 8.04 -11.85
C MET A 235 1.25 9.53 -12.18
N ILE A 236 2.33 9.90 -12.85
CA ILE A 236 2.54 11.29 -13.29
C ILE A 236 1.60 11.67 -14.44
N ARG A 237 1.52 10.86 -15.50
CA ARG A 237 0.72 11.17 -16.70
C ARG A 237 -0.78 11.26 -16.43
N THR A 238 -1.28 10.47 -15.48
CA THR A 238 -2.68 10.54 -15.03
C THR A 238 -3.01 11.82 -14.24
N GLY A 239 -2.00 12.60 -13.82
CA GLY A 239 -2.20 13.78 -12.97
C GLY A 239 -2.50 13.44 -11.52
N LEU A 240 -2.03 12.28 -11.03
CA LEU A 240 -2.23 11.85 -9.65
C LEU A 240 -1.77 12.90 -8.60
N PRO A 241 -0.62 13.58 -8.74
CA PRO A 241 -0.20 14.58 -7.75
C PRO A 241 -1.25 15.68 -7.53
N SER A 242 -1.75 16.28 -8.62
CA SER A 242 -2.76 17.33 -8.54
C SER A 242 -4.08 16.79 -7.99
N LYS A 243 -4.48 15.58 -8.38
CA LYS A 243 -5.71 14.96 -7.86
C LYS A 243 -5.64 14.69 -6.36
N LEU A 244 -4.49 14.28 -5.84
CA LEU A 244 -4.28 14.08 -4.41
C LEU A 244 -4.30 15.40 -3.63
N ALA A 245 -3.81 16.49 -4.21
CA ALA A 245 -3.80 17.81 -3.57
C ALA A 245 -5.20 18.42 -3.41
N GLU A 246 -6.17 17.96 -4.19
CA GLU A 246 -7.60 18.31 -4.04
C GLU A 246 -8.26 17.59 -2.86
N MET A 247 -7.63 16.55 -2.30
CA MET A 247 -8.24 15.70 -1.28
C MET A 247 -7.90 16.18 0.13
N HIS A 248 -8.89 16.12 1.01
CA HIS A 248 -8.72 16.47 2.41
C HIS A 248 -8.48 15.25 3.32
N HIS A 249 -9.22 14.16 3.07
CA HIS A 249 -9.23 12.99 3.94
C HIS A 249 -8.29 11.88 3.45
N MET A 250 -7.59 11.26 4.39
CA MET A 250 -6.64 10.17 4.15
C MET A 250 -7.32 8.96 3.51
N ARG A 251 -8.57 8.66 3.88
CA ARG A 251 -9.33 7.54 3.30
C ARG A 251 -9.61 7.73 1.81
N ASP A 252 -9.86 8.98 1.40
CA ASP A 252 -10.18 9.36 0.04
C ASP A 252 -8.91 9.25 -0.83
N ALA A 253 -7.80 9.82 -0.35
CA ALA A 253 -6.50 9.69 -0.97
C ALA A 253 -6.03 8.24 -1.06
N HIS A 254 -6.25 7.45 -0.01
CA HIS A 254 -5.96 6.03 0.00
C HIS A 254 -6.77 5.28 -1.06
N SER A 255 -8.07 5.51 -1.12
CA SER A 255 -8.96 4.86 -2.09
C SER A 255 -8.59 5.21 -3.52
N LEU A 256 -8.25 6.48 -3.79
CA LEU A 256 -7.73 6.93 -5.09
C LEU A 256 -6.45 6.17 -5.49
N LEU A 257 -5.50 6.00 -4.56
CA LEU A 257 -4.25 5.27 -4.83
C LEU A 257 -4.52 3.80 -5.16
N THR A 258 -5.56 3.19 -4.61
CA THR A 258 -5.90 1.79 -4.90
C THR A 258 -6.41 1.54 -6.32
N THR A 259 -6.70 2.59 -7.10
CA THR A 259 -7.09 2.44 -8.51
C THR A 259 -5.90 2.14 -9.42
N PHE A 260 -4.67 2.29 -8.94
CA PHE A 260 -3.46 2.03 -9.70
C PHE A 260 -3.02 0.57 -9.58
N PRO A 261 -2.44 -0.02 -10.64
CA PRO A 261 -2.03 -1.41 -10.59
C PRO A 261 -0.91 -1.61 -9.57
N SER A 262 -0.93 -2.75 -8.88
CA SER A 262 0.00 -3.12 -7.79
C SER A 262 -0.09 -2.30 -6.51
N LEU A 263 -0.88 -1.22 -6.46
CA LEU A 263 -1.17 -0.45 -5.25
C LEU A 263 -2.40 -1.02 -4.51
N GLY A 264 -2.30 -2.27 -4.05
CA GLY A 264 -3.33 -2.83 -3.16
C GLY A 264 -3.46 -2.02 -1.85
N PRO A 265 -4.53 -2.24 -1.04
CA PRO A 265 -4.86 -1.40 0.11
C PRO A 265 -3.68 -1.14 1.06
N PHE A 266 -2.87 -2.17 1.34
CA PHE A 266 -1.73 -1.99 2.23
C PHE A 266 -0.62 -1.11 1.64
N LEU A 267 -0.25 -1.31 0.38
CA LEU A 267 0.85 -0.59 -0.27
C LEU A 267 0.46 0.84 -0.65
N ALA A 268 -0.81 1.07 -1.02
CA ALA A 268 -1.38 2.41 -1.17
C ALA A 268 -1.20 3.22 0.11
N MET A 269 -1.46 2.62 1.28
CA MET A 269 -1.23 3.28 2.57
C MET A 269 0.26 3.56 2.82
N GLN A 270 1.16 2.64 2.45
CA GLN A 270 2.60 2.87 2.63
C GLN A 270 3.09 4.06 1.80
N LEU A 271 2.61 4.20 0.56
CA LEU A 271 2.91 5.34 -0.30
C LEU A 271 2.27 6.63 0.22
N LEU A 272 1.00 6.59 0.64
CA LEU A 272 0.29 7.76 1.17
C LEU A 272 0.99 8.35 2.39
N LEU A 273 1.47 7.50 3.29
CA LEU A 273 2.21 7.94 4.48
C LEU A 273 3.56 8.59 4.13
N ASP A 274 4.24 8.15 3.07
CA ASP A 274 5.44 8.84 2.59
C ASP A 274 5.12 10.19 1.95
N LEU A 275 4.03 10.26 1.17
CA LEU A 275 3.54 11.52 0.61
C LEU A 275 3.18 12.49 1.75
N ASN A 276 2.55 11.99 2.82
CA ASN A 276 2.18 12.80 3.98
C ASN A 276 3.39 13.33 4.79
N LEU A 277 4.64 12.99 4.42
CA LEU A 277 5.83 13.63 4.97
C LEU A 277 6.15 14.98 4.32
N CYS A 278 5.62 15.26 3.12
CA CYS A 278 5.90 16.51 2.42
C CYS A 278 4.92 17.64 2.81
N GLU A 279 5.29 18.89 2.49
CA GLU A 279 4.50 20.09 2.80
C GLU A 279 3.18 20.18 2.00
N HIS A 280 3.07 19.46 0.88
CA HIS A 280 1.94 19.57 -0.05
C HIS A 280 0.65 18.87 0.42
N PHE A 281 0.79 17.95 1.37
CA PHE A 281 -0.34 17.19 1.89
C PHE A 281 -0.46 17.43 3.38
N ASP A 282 -1.65 17.36 3.95
CA ASP A 282 -1.83 17.36 5.40
C ASP A 282 -3.00 16.43 5.75
N PHE A 283 -2.81 15.14 5.51
CA PHE A 283 -3.80 14.11 5.86
C PHE A 283 -3.69 13.74 7.35
N SER A 284 -4.82 13.52 8.02
CA SER A 284 -4.85 13.24 9.46
C SER A 284 -4.49 11.77 9.72
N GLU A 285 -3.40 11.52 10.44
CA GLU A 285 -3.04 10.15 10.86
C GLU A 285 -3.97 9.60 11.96
N GLU A 286 -4.88 10.44 12.47
CA GLU A 286 -5.91 10.04 13.45
C GLU A 286 -7.12 9.38 12.78
N GLU A 287 -7.34 9.59 11.47
CA GLU A 287 -8.63 9.26 10.84
C GLU A 287 -8.69 7.84 10.26
N PHE A 288 -7.57 7.34 9.71
CA PHE A 288 -7.58 6.13 8.88
C PHE A 288 -6.22 5.42 8.83
N ALA A 289 -6.26 4.09 8.85
CA ALA A 289 -5.14 3.24 8.46
C ALA A 289 -5.65 1.95 7.81
N ALA A 290 -4.91 1.43 6.82
CA ALA A 290 -5.23 0.17 6.17
C ALA A 290 -4.41 -0.98 6.76
N CYS A 291 -5.06 -1.92 7.43
CA CYS A 291 -4.36 -3.04 8.07
C CYS A 291 -3.72 -4.00 7.07
N GLY A 292 -2.41 -4.23 7.25
CA GLY A 292 -1.70 -5.36 6.64
C GLY A 292 -2.00 -6.71 7.31
N PRO A 293 -1.43 -7.82 6.80
CA PRO A 293 -1.68 -9.15 7.35
C PRO A 293 -1.28 -9.29 8.84
N GLY A 294 -0.20 -8.64 9.27
CA GLY A 294 0.26 -8.72 10.65
C GLY A 294 -0.72 -8.05 11.63
N SER A 295 -1.15 -6.83 11.32
CA SER A 295 -2.08 -6.07 12.15
C SER A 295 -3.47 -6.72 12.20
N ARG A 296 -3.99 -7.23 11.07
CA ARG A 296 -5.23 -8.01 11.04
C ARG A 296 -5.19 -9.23 11.95
N ASN A 297 -4.13 -10.03 11.88
CA ASN A 297 -3.99 -11.19 12.75
C ASN A 297 -3.84 -10.80 14.23
N CYS A 298 -3.14 -9.69 14.52
CA CYS A 298 -3.06 -9.18 15.90
C CYS A 298 -4.44 -8.75 16.43
N LEU A 299 -5.25 -8.08 15.61
CA LEU A 299 -6.61 -7.72 15.99
C LEU A 299 -7.47 -8.95 16.25
N VAL A 300 -7.35 -10.00 15.44
CA VAL A 300 -8.02 -11.28 15.69
C VAL A 300 -7.54 -11.92 17.00
N ASP A 301 -6.26 -11.80 17.33
CA ASP A 301 -5.73 -12.32 18.59
C ASP A 301 -6.22 -11.52 19.82
N ILE A 302 -6.55 -10.22 19.65
CA ILE A 302 -7.08 -9.34 20.70
C ILE A 302 -8.60 -9.48 20.84
N PHE A 303 -9.35 -9.38 19.73
CA PHE A 303 -10.81 -9.24 19.72
C PHE A 303 -11.56 -10.49 19.21
N GLY A 304 -10.84 -11.53 18.81
CA GLY A 304 -11.40 -12.72 18.18
C GLY A 304 -11.74 -12.53 16.70
N LYS A 305 -12.10 -13.64 16.04
CA LYS A 305 -12.28 -13.70 14.56
C LYS A 305 -13.33 -12.73 13.99
N PHE A 306 -14.32 -12.34 14.79
CA PHE A 306 -15.44 -11.50 14.36
C PHE A 306 -15.06 -10.02 14.24
N VAL A 307 -13.82 -9.63 14.60
CA VAL A 307 -13.27 -8.30 14.29
C VAL A 307 -12.97 -8.12 12.80
N SER A 308 -12.89 -9.21 12.04
CA SER A 308 -12.59 -9.15 10.60
C SER A 308 -13.65 -8.34 9.86
N GLY A 309 -13.23 -7.31 9.13
CA GLY A 309 -14.12 -6.33 8.49
C GLY A 309 -14.52 -5.15 9.38
N PHE A 310 -14.04 -5.09 10.63
CA PHE A 310 -14.21 -3.99 11.58
C PHE A 310 -12.85 -3.52 12.15
N GLU A 311 -11.78 -3.68 11.36
CA GLU A 311 -10.42 -3.42 11.83
C GLU A 311 -10.18 -1.95 12.18
N LEU A 312 -10.75 -1.02 11.39
CA LEU A 312 -10.64 0.41 11.65
C LEU A 312 -11.35 0.80 12.95
N GLU A 313 -12.55 0.27 13.17
CA GLU A 313 -13.35 0.48 14.37
C GLU A 313 -12.65 -0.09 15.59
N ALA A 314 -12.01 -1.26 15.46
CA ALA A 314 -11.18 -1.83 16.52
C ALA A 314 -9.99 -0.93 16.86
N MET A 315 -9.25 -0.42 15.86
CA MET A 315 -8.13 0.50 16.09
C MET A 315 -8.57 1.82 16.73
N ARG A 316 -9.69 2.41 16.27
CA ARG A 316 -10.29 3.60 16.89
C ARG A 316 -10.72 3.32 18.33
N TRP A 317 -11.27 2.14 18.61
CA TRP A 317 -11.59 1.74 19.97
C TRP A 317 -10.32 1.66 20.84
N ILE A 318 -9.22 1.09 20.35
CA ILE A 318 -7.94 1.09 21.06
C ILE A 318 -7.49 2.53 21.35
N GLN A 319 -7.49 3.39 20.33
CA GLN A 319 -7.09 4.80 20.44
C GLN A 319 -7.91 5.55 21.49
N ASN A 320 -9.23 5.39 21.49
CA ASN A 320 -10.15 6.08 22.40
C ASN A 320 -10.02 5.60 23.86
N ASN A 321 -9.57 4.37 24.07
CA ASN A 321 -9.44 3.77 25.40
C ASN A 321 -7.98 3.74 25.90
N GLN A 322 -7.01 4.20 25.10
CA GLN A 322 -5.59 3.99 25.39
C GLN A 322 -5.16 4.62 26.72
N ASP A 323 -5.65 5.82 27.07
CA ASP A 323 -5.31 6.49 28.34
C ASP A 323 -5.64 5.62 29.56
N TYR A 324 -6.83 5.00 29.53
CA TYR A 324 -7.25 4.07 30.57
C TYR A 324 -6.34 2.84 30.63
N TYR A 325 -5.99 2.25 29.48
CA TYR A 325 -5.19 1.03 29.43
C TYR A 325 -3.70 1.25 29.71
N TRP A 326 -3.12 2.40 29.35
CA TRP A 326 -1.78 2.81 29.81
C TRP A 326 -1.74 2.78 31.35
N ALA A 327 -2.70 3.43 32.01
CA ALA A 327 -2.79 3.46 33.46
C ALA A 327 -3.10 2.07 34.07
N LYS A 328 -4.06 1.33 33.49
CA LYS A 328 -4.45 -0.02 33.95
C LYS A 328 -3.27 -0.99 33.95
N TYR A 329 -2.36 -0.87 32.99
CA TYR A 329 -1.17 -1.71 32.88
C TYR A 329 0.07 -1.12 33.57
N GLY A 330 -0.09 -0.04 34.34
CA GLY A 330 0.98 0.55 35.14
C GLY A 330 2.05 1.25 34.30
N ILE A 331 1.73 1.69 33.08
CA ILE A 331 2.63 2.41 32.19
C ILE A 331 2.43 3.91 32.41
N THR A 332 3.40 4.54 33.08
CA THR A 332 3.39 5.99 33.36
C THR A 332 4.08 6.80 32.28
N ASP A 333 5.16 6.26 31.71
CA ASP A 333 5.94 6.91 30.65
C ASP A 333 5.34 6.56 29.28
N VAL A 334 4.13 7.05 29.03
CA VAL A 334 3.40 6.78 27.79
C VAL A 334 4.25 7.19 26.58
N PRO A 335 4.35 6.35 25.52
CA PRO A 335 5.05 6.71 24.30
C PRO A 335 4.64 8.10 23.80
N HIS A 336 5.64 8.91 23.45
CA HIS A 336 5.41 10.28 23.03
C HIS A 336 6.32 10.62 21.86
N LEU A 337 5.73 10.95 20.70
CA LEU A 337 6.47 11.29 19.49
C LEU A 337 7.17 12.65 19.63
N CYS A 338 6.41 13.68 20.02
CA CYS A 338 6.92 15.03 20.24
C CYS A 338 5.99 15.85 21.15
N PRO A 339 6.49 16.90 21.83
CA PRO A 339 5.71 17.74 22.73
C PRO A 339 4.48 18.42 22.12
N ALA A 340 4.44 18.59 20.79
CA ALA A 340 3.31 19.21 20.08
C ALA A 340 2.09 18.28 19.94
N ARG A 341 2.26 16.97 20.20
CA ARG A 341 1.20 15.97 20.13
C ARG A 341 0.85 15.48 21.54
N LYS A 342 -0.35 14.94 21.72
CA LYS A 342 -0.71 14.22 22.94
C LYS A 342 0.18 12.96 23.07
N PRO A 343 0.66 12.59 24.27
CA PRO A 343 1.24 11.26 24.50
C PRO A 343 0.27 10.15 24.11
N GLY A 344 0.77 9.09 23.50
CA GLY A 344 0.00 7.98 22.98
C GLY A 344 0.26 7.72 21.49
N LEU A 345 -0.65 6.94 20.90
CA LEU A 345 -0.60 6.44 19.54
C LEU A 345 -1.82 6.93 18.75
N ASN A 346 -1.60 7.37 17.52
CA ASN A 346 -2.68 7.61 16.56
C ASN A 346 -3.07 6.31 15.83
N VAL A 347 -4.07 6.34 14.95
CA VAL A 347 -4.56 5.14 14.25
C VAL A 347 -3.47 4.49 13.39
N VAL A 348 -2.61 5.29 12.75
CA VAL A 348 -1.47 4.78 11.97
C VAL A 348 -0.43 4.09 12.86
N ASP A 349 -0.08 4.70 13.99
CA ASP A 349 0.85 4.12 14.98
C ASP A 349 0.29 2.83 15.58
N ILE A 350 -1.02 2.76 15.82
CA ILE A 350 -1.71 1.56 16.31
C ILE A 350 -1.64 0.44 15.26
N GLU A 351 -1.97 0.71 13.99
CA GLU A 351 -1.84 -0.29 12.90
C GLU A 351 -0.42 -0.84 12.82
N HIS A 352 0.56 0.06 12.84
CA HIS A 352 1.97 -0.29 12.76
C HIS A 352 2.40 -1.15 13.95
N THR A 353 2.05 -0.72 15.16
CA THR A 353 2.36 -1.43 16.41
C THR A 353 1.69 -2.80 16.45
N LEU A 354 0.44 -2.94 16.00
CA LEU A 354 -0.26 -4.24 15.92
C LEU A 354 0.52 -5.23 15.03
N CYS A 355 1.04 -4.76 13.89
CA CYS A 355 1.85 -5.59 13.00
C CYS A 355 3.15 -6.06 13.69
N GLU A 356 3.83 -5.18 14.42
CA GLU A 356 5.05 -5.52 15.15
C GLU A 356 4.79 -6.40 16.38
N VAL A 357 3.67 -6.23 17.09
CA VAL A 357 3.26 -7.09 18.21
C VAL A 357 2.98 -8.52 17.73
N PHE A 358 2.33 -8.69 16.57
CA PHE A 358 2.16 -10.01 15.98
C PHE A 358 3.51 -10.68 15.68
N LYS A 359 4.47 -9.92 15.15
CA LYS A 359 5.85 -10.39 14.91
C LYS A 359 6.55 -10.76 16.22
N TYR A 360 6.43 -9.90 17.23
CA TYR A 360 7.03 -10.08 18.57
C TYR A 360 6.52 -11.36 19.23
N ARG A 361 5.20 -11.57 19.26
CA ARG A 361 4.60 -12.75 19.87
C ARG A 361 5.06 -14.04 19.18
N ARG A 362 5.15 -14.05 17.85
CA ARG A 362 5.69 -15.20 17.10
C ARG A 362 7.16 -15.47 17.43
N ALA A 363 7.98 -14.43 17.55
CA ALA A 363 9.38 -14.57 17.93
C ALA A 363 9.52 -15.11 19.37
N LYS A 364 8.73 -14.59 20.31
CA LYS A 364 8.64 -15.06 21.69
C LYS A 364 8.28 -16.55 21.77
N THR A 365 7.23 -16.98 21.08
CA THR A 365 6.83 -18.40 21.05
C THR A 365 7.93 -19.31 20.49
N ARG A 366 8.66 -18.87 19.45
CA ARG A 366 9.81 -19.64 18.91
C ARG A 366 10.94 -19.77 19.92
N MET A 367 11.23 -18.71 20.67
CA MET A 367 12.27 -18.70 21.69
C MET A 367 11.91 -19.62 22.86
N GLU A 368 10.67 -19.52 23.37
CA GLU A 368 10.15 -20.39 24.44
C GLU A 368 10.16 -21.87 24.03
N ALA A 369 9.74 -22.18 22.81
CA ALA A 369 9.77 -23.55 22.27
C ALA A 369 11.19 -24.12 22.09
N THR A 370 12.19 -23.25 21.87
CA THR A 370 13.60 -23.65 21.75
C THR A 370 14.19 -23.94 23.13
N ASN A 371 13.83 -23.15 24.15
CA ASN A 371 14.28 -23.31 25.53
C ASN A 371 13.70 -24.55 26.21
N LEU A 372 12.51 -25.00 25.80
CA LEU A 372 11.86 -26.19 26.36
C LEU A 372 12.41 -27.52 25.83
N GLY A 373 13.39 -27.52 24.90
CA GLY A 373 14.00 -28.71 24.33
C GLY A 373 13.01 -29.57 23.54
N ARG A 374 13.09 -29.57 22.20
CA ARG A 374 12.23 -30.48 21.41
C ARG A 374 12.45 -31.94 21.84
N PRO A 375 11.40 -32.70 22.20
CA PRO A 375 11.50 -34.16 22.17
C PRO A 375 11.77 -34.55 20.72
N SER A 376 12.84 -35.30 20.47
CA SER A 376 13.12 -35.80 19.12
C SER A 376 11.88 -36.54 18.62
N LYS A 377 11.23 -36.03 17.57
CA LYS A 377 10.18 -36.81 16.89
C LYS A 377 10.86 -38.05 16.31
N ARG A 378 10.57 -39.20 16.95
CA ARG A 378 10.88 -40.55 16.48
C ARG A 378 10.56 -40.69 14.99
N GLY A 379 11.48 -41.32 14.28
CA GLY A 379 11.59 -41.34 12.84
C GLY A 379 10.34 -41.76 12.08
N ARG A 380 10.13 -41.06 10.96
CA ARG A 380 9.38 -41.60 9.83
C ARG A 380 10.40 -42.30 8.93
N ARG A 381 10.27 -43.63 8.80
CA ARG A 381 11.11 -44.48 7.95
C ARG A 381 11.17 -43.92 6.52
N GLY A 382 12.29 -43.30 6.18
CA GLY A 382 12.68 -42.98 4.81
C GLY A 382 13.50 -44.13 4.24
N ARG A 383 12.99 -44.70 3.16
CA ARG A 383 13.56 -45.78 2.35
C ARG A 383 14.98 -45.41 1.92
N ALA A 384 15.92 -46.34 2.09
CA ALA A 384 17.33 -46.18 1.73
C ALA A 384 17.50 -45.84 0.24
N SER A 385 18.18 -44.74 -0.05
CA SER A 385 18.84 -44.48 -1.33
C SER A 385 20.36 -44.47 -1.11
N THR A 386 21.05 -45.17 -1.99
CA THR A 386 22.48 -45.49 -1.95
C THR A 386 23.37 -44.25 -2.13
N PRO A 387 24.59 -44.23 -1.54
CA PRO A 387 25.53 -43.16 -1.75
C PRO A 387 26.25 -43.36 -3.08
N ARG A 388 26.32 -42.32 -3.93
CA ARG A 388 27.26 -42.28 -5.06
C ARG A 388 28.27 -41.15 -4.86
N ALA A 389 29.51 -41.50 -5.19
CA ALA A 389 30.78 -40.91 -4.78
C ALA A 389 30.98 -39.42 -5.11
N ALA A 390 31.83 -38.80 -4.27
CA ALA A 390 32.42 -37.50 -4.48
C ALA A 390 33.32 -37.47 -5.72
N SER A 391 33.19 -36.43 -6.54
CA SER A 391 34.20 -36.06 -7.54
C SER A 391 34.64 -34.62 -7.30
N VAL A 392 35.96 -34.50 -7.27
CA VAL A 392 36.80 -33.35 -6.93
C VAL A 392 36.81 -32.32 -8.05
N ALA A 393 36.58 -31.05 -7.71
CA ALA A 393 37.18 -29.86 -8.36
C ALA A 393 36.87 -28.60 -7.52
N ALA A 394 37.61 -28.38 -6.44
CA ALA A 394 37.61 -27.12 -5.73
C ALA A 394 38.69 -26.22 -6.32
N ILE A 395 38.31 -25.26 -7.16
CA ILE A 395 39.15 -24.12 -7.52
C ILE A 395 38.90 -23.05 -6.45
N ALA A 396 39.96 -22.69 -5.72
CA ALA A 396 39.93 -21.60 -4.75
C ALA A 396 39.68 -20.27 -5.47
N SER A 397 38.59 -19.59 -5.10
CA SER A 397 38.40 -18.17 -5.41
C SER A 397 39.01 -17.32 -4.29
N PRO A 398 39.71 -16.22 -4.61
CA PRO A 398 40.33 -15.37 -3.62
C PRO A 398 39.28 -14.57 -2.83
N ALA A 399 39.69 -14.15 -1.63
CA ALA A 399 38.89 -13.46 -0.62
C ALA A 399 37.94 -12.41 -1.22
N ARG A 400 36.63 -12.60 -1.01
CA ARG A 400 35.63 -11.56 -1.21
C ARG A 400 35.89 -10.45 -0.19
N GLY A 401 36.14 -9.25 -0.71
CA GLY A 401 36.22 -8.01 0.05
C GLY A 401 34.96 -7.76 0.88
N VAL A 402 35.16 -6.96 1.91
CA VAL A 402 34.21 -6.50 2.91
C VAL A 402 32.84 -6.17 2.28
N LYS A 403 31.80 -6.92 2.68
CA LYS A 403 30.41 -6.55 2.42
C LYS A 403 30.07 -5.31 3.24
N GLN A 404 29.76 -4.22 2.54
CA GLN A 404 29.10 -3.05 3.10
C GLN A 404 27.75 -3.49 3.72
N GLU A 405 27.42 -2.99 4.90
CA GLU A 405 26.34 -3.50 5.74
C GLU A 405 24.96 -3.47 5.07
N ASP A 406 24.23 -4.57 5.26
CA ASP A 406 22.94 -4.87 4.67
C ASP A 406 21.84 -3.87 5.09
N ASP A 407 21.25 -3.20 4.09
CA ASP A 407 19.97 -2.45 4.12
C ASP A 407 18.75 -3.35 4.38
N GLN A 408 18.86 -4.28 5.33
CA GLN A 408 17.82 -5.25 5.66
C GLN A 408 17.10 -4.80 6.93
N ASP A 409 16.12 -3.91 6.76
CA ASP A 409 15.06 -3.70 7.73
C ASP A 409 14.04 -4.85 7.59
N GLY A 410 13.74 -5.55 8.68
CA GLY A 410 12.53 -6.37 8.81
C GLY A 410 12.49 -7.82 8.27
N VAL A 411 13.61 -8.54 8.14
CA VAL A 411 13.59 -9.89 7.50
C VAL A 411 12.93 -11.00 8.33
N ASP A 412 12.58 -10.80 9.59
CA ASP A 412 12.03 -11.88 10.42
C ASP A 412 10.50 -11.76 10.61
N GLY A 413 9.70 -11.88 9.55
CA GLY A 413 8.24 -11.82 9.76
C GLY A 413 7.28 -12.23 8.65
N LEU A 414 7.56 -11.92 7.39
CA LEU A 414 6.65 -12.19 6.27
C LEU A 414 7.45 -12.69 5.07
N ASP A 415 7.72 -14.00 5.07
CA ASP A 415 8.24 -14.69 3.91
C ASP A 415 7.11 -14.84 2.87
N PHE A 416 7.03 -13.88 1.94
CA PHE A 416 6.05 -13.88 0.86
C PHE A 416 6.31 -14.98 -0.19
N GLU A 417 7.48 -15.64 -0.20
CA GLU A 417 7.69 -16.84 -1.03
C GLU A 417 6.85 -18.01 -0.52
N ARG A 418 6.66 -18.10 0.80
CA ARG A 418 5.85 -19.15 1.45
C ARG A 418 4.36 -19.09 1.12
N ILE A 419 3.87 -17.96 0.59
CA ILE A 419 2.47 -17.79 0.14
C ILE A 419 2.31 -18.30 -1.31
N ARG A 420 3.39 -18.55 -2.06
CA ARG A 420 3.31 -19.02 -3.45
C ARG A 420 3.79 -20.45 -3.71
N SER A 421 4.43 -21.14 -2.77
CA SER A 421 4.94 -22.48 -3.05
C SER A 421 4.86 -23.43 -1.85
N ASN A 422 4.23 -24.58 -2.09
CA ASN A 422 4.36 -25.77 -1.26
C ASN A 422 5.78 -26.33 -1.43
N GLY A 423 6.71 -25.94 -0.56
CA GLY A 423 8.06 -26.52 -0.54
C GLY A 423 8.89 -26.01 0.64
N SER A 424 9.36 -26.92 1.49
CA SER A 424 10.18 -26.61 2.66
C SER A 424 11.67 -26.58 2.32
N ILE A 425 12.38 -25.50 2.69
CA ILE A 425 13.85 -25.49 2.82
C ILE A 425 14.20 -25.10 4.28
N PRO A 426 15.12 -25.81 4.95
CA PRO A 426 15.53 -25.46 6.31
C PRO A 426 16.60 -24.37 6.29
N THR A 427 16.35 -23.23 6.94
CA THR A 427 17.38 -22.24 7.25
C THR A 427 18.05 -22.60 8.58
N THR A 428 19.38 -22.71 8.58
CA THR A 428 20.17 -22.89 9.80
C THR A 428 20.40 -21.53 10.45
N ASP A 429 19.71 -21.25 11.55
CA ASP A 429 19.90 -20.04 12.34
C ASP A 429 21.22 -20.11 13.11
N LYS A 430 22.25 -19.41 12.62
CA LYS A 430 23.38 -19.00 13.46
C LYS A 430 23.09 -17.59 13.95
N VAL A 431 23.02 -17.42 15.27
CA VAL A 431 22.92 -16.11 15.94
C VAL A 431 24.12 -15.26 15.52
N LYS A 432 23.88 -14.25 14.69
CA LYS A 432 24.89 -13.28 14.28
C LYS A 432 24.95 -12.18 15.33
N THR A 433 26.13 -11.95 15.89
CA THR A 433 26.40 -10.78 16.74
C THR A 433 26.80 -9.62 15.83
N PHE A 434 26.19 -8.45 16.00
CA PHE A 434 26.44 -7.26 15.19
C PHE A 434 27.20 -6.21 16.02
N ALA A 435 28.12 -5.48 15.38
CA ALA A 435 28.80 -4.33 15.96
C ALA A 435 28.31 -3.05 15.25
N PRO A 436 28.21 -1.89 15.92
CA PRO A 436 27.85 -0.64 15.26
C PRO A 436 28.95 -0.20 14.29
N THR A 437 28.56 0.31 13.11
CA THR A 437 29.47 0.94 12.16
C THR A 437 30.17 2.15 12.81
N PRO A 438 31.51 2.19 12.91
CA PRO A 438 32.22 3.37 13.38
C PRO A 438 31.99 4.52 12.39
N GLY A 439 31.37 5.61 12.86
CA GLY A 439 31.13 6.83 12.05
C GLY A 439 29.70 7.01 11.51
N SER A 440 28.73 6.17 11.88
CA SER A 440 27.33 6.38 11.52
C SER A 440 26.75 7.59 12.26
N THR A 441 26.35 8.59 11.47
CA THR A 441 25.54 9.77 11.80
C THR A 441 24.56 9.53 12.95
N SER A 442 24.51 10.47 13.89
CA SER A 442 23.53 10.54 14.98
C SER A 442 22.15 10.04 14.53
N ILE A 443 21.50 9.21 15.35
CA ILE A 443 20.14 8.72 15.08
C ILE A 443 19.25 9.90 14.71
N THR A 444 18.80 9.90 13.46
CA THR A 444 17.92 10.94 12.94
C THR A 444 16.52 10.67 13.48
N GLY A 445 15.92 11.71 14.06
CA GLY A 445 14.54 11.71 14.53
C GLY A 445 13.86 13.00 14.07
N ALA A 446 14.10 13.37 12.82
CA ALA A 446 13.49 14.54 12.20
C ALA A 446 11.99 14.29 12.02
N LEU A 447 11.20 15.35 12.16
CA LEU A 447 9.76 15.33 11.96
C LEU A 447 9.40 16.38 10.89
N PRO A 448 8.35 16.16 10.08
CA PRO A 448 7.79 17.21 9.24
C PRO A 448 7.47 18.45 10.07
N ALA A 449 7.82 19.65 9.59
CA ALA A 449 7.63 20.89 10.34
C ALA A 449 6.14 21.11 10.70
N LYS A 450 5.24 20.84 9.75
CA LYS A 450 3.79 20.88 9.95
C LYS A 450 3.28 20.00 11.10
N TRP A 451 3.98 18.92 11.47
CA TRP A 451 3.58 18.03 12.56
C TRP A 451 3.93 18.57 13.96
N LEU A 452 4.75 19.63 14.02
CA LEU A 452 5.06 20.34 15.25
C LEU A 452 4.01 21.40 15.60
N ILE A 453 3.00 21.56 14.75
CA ILE A 453 1.87 22.46 14.94
C ILE A 453 0.64 21.58 15.25
N PRO A 454 -0.05 21.78 16.38
CA PRO A 454 -1.28 21.05 16.66
C PRO A 454 -2.30 21.30 15.55
N ARG A 455 -2.86 20.21 14.99
CA ARG A 455 -3.96 20.32 14.04
C ARG A 455 -5.23 20.77 14.78
N PRO A 456 -6.00 21.73 14.25
CA PRO A 456 -7.31 22.04 14.82
C PRO A 456 -8.24 20.82 14.72
N PRO A 457 -9.14 20.61 15.70
CA PRO A 457 -10.14 19.56 15.58
C PRO A 457 -11.00 19.81 14.34
N GLU A 458 -11.24 18.77 13.57
CA GLU A 458 -12.15 18.84 12.42
C GLU A 458 -13.59 19.00 12.93
N SER A 459 -14.35 19.88 12.27
CA SER A 459 -15.75 20.13 12.59
C SER A 459 -16.59 20.00 11.33
N TYR A 460 -17.66 19.23 11.42
CA TYR A 460 -18.56 18.94 10.31
C TYR A 460 -19.94 19.54 10.60
N GLU A 461 -20.56 20.14 9.58
CA GLU A 461 -21.86 20.85 9.71
C GLU A 461 -23.01 19.92 10.11
N ARG A 462 -22.97 18.66 9.64
CA ARG A 462 -23.99 17.61 9.86
C ARG A 462 -25.42 18.14 9.60
N PRO A 463 -25.72 18.58 8.37
CA PRO A 463 -27.03 19.15 8.05
C PRO A 463 -28.17 18.14 8.26
N PRO A 464 -29.40 18.61 8.57
CA PRO A 464 -30.56 17.72 8.61
C PRO A 464 -30.85 17.13 7.22
N PRO A 465 -31.64 16.04 7.13
CA PRO A 465 -32.12 15.53 5.85
C PRO A 465 -32.76 16.62 4.98
N ILE A 466 -32.51 16.57 3.67
CA ILE A 466 -33.18 17.39 2.66
C ILE A 466 -34.69 17.08 2.69
N ASP A 467 -35.03 15.80 2.72
CA ASP A 467 -36.38 15.31 2.98
C ASP A 467 -36.41 14.61 4.34
N ARG A 468 -37.16 15.18 5.29
CA ARG A 468 -37.27 14.64 6.66
C ARG A 468 -38.22 13.45 6.77
N SER A 469 -39.13 13.27 5.82
CA SER A 469 -40.03 12.10 5.80
C SER A 469 -39.34 10.85 5.26
N GLU A 470 -38.39 11.02 4.34
CA GLU A 470 -37.67 9.92 3.70
C GLU A 470 -36.20 9.82 4.14
N GLU A 471 -35.78 10.67 5.09
CA GLU A 471 -34.39 10.79 5.58
C GLU A 471 -33.35 10.89 4.45
N VAL A 472 -33.62 11.74 3.45
CA VAL A 472 -32.77 11.89 2.27
C VAL A 472 -31.61 12.85 2.55
N TYR A 473 -30.37 12.40 2.33
CA TYR A 473 -29.15 13.20 2.51
C TYR A 473 -28.42 13.45 1.19
N GLU A 474 -27.69 14.56 1.09
CA GLU A 474 -26.91 14.89 -0.11
C GLU A 474 -25.58 14.11 -0.15
N VAL A 475 -25.28 13.49 -1.29
CA VAL A 475 -23.98 12.86 -1.54
C VAL A 475 -22.95 13.93 -1.86
N SER A 476 -21.82 13.92 -1.16
CA SER A 476 -20.65 14.75 -1.52
C SER A 476 -19.92 14.12 -2.71
N HIS A 477 -19.47 12.88 -2.54
CA HIS A 477 -18.80 12.11 -3.59
C HIS A 477 -18.71 10.62 -3.20
N ILE A 478 -18.28 9.79 -4.14
CA ILE A 478 -17.97 8.38 -3.90
C ILE A 478 -16.49 8.25 -3.50
N VAL A 479 -16.24 7.64 -2.34
CA VAL A 479 -14.89 7.41 -1.79
C VAL A 479 -14.28 6.16 -2.42
N ALA A 480 -15.05 5.08 -2.53
CA ALA A 480 -14.59 3.79 -3.05
C ALA A 480 -15.74 2.99 -3.67
N ILE A 481 -15.41 2.03 -4.53
CA ILE A 481 -16.36 1.08 -5.12
C ILE A 481 -15.84 -0.35 -4.93
N THR A 482 -16.73 -1.29 -4.64
CA THR A 482 -16.36 -2.71 -4.51
C THR A 482 -15.87 -3.28 -5.85
N PRO A 483 -15.04 -4.35 -5.85
CA PRO A 483 -14.57 -4.96 -7.10
C PRO A 483 -15.71 -5.45 -8.01
N THR A 484 -16.82 -5.90 -7.43
CA THR A 484 -18.04 -6.31 -8.15
C THR A 484 -18.89 -5.13 -8.63
N GLN A 485 -18.50 -3.89 -8.27
CA GLN A 485 -19.17 -2.64 -8.59
C GLN A 485 -20.63 -2.54 -8.09
N ASN A 486 -21.01 -3.40 -7.15
CA ASN A 486 -22.37 -3.46 -6.62
C ASN A 486 -22.61 -2.49 -5.46
N LYS A 487 -21.56 -1.99 -4.81
CA LYS A 487 -21.65 -1.03 -3.71
C LYS A 487 -20.62 0.08 -3.83
N CYS A 488 -21.01 1.26 -3.38
CA CYS A 488 -20.20 2.44 -3.27
C CYS A 488 -20.07 2.85 -1.80
N LEU A 489 -18.88 3.24 -1.36
CA LEU A 489 -18.68 3.94 -0.11
C LEU A 489 -18.96 5.41 -0.36
N VAL A 490 -19.98 5.94 0.30
CA VAL A 490 -20.50 7.29 0.09
C VAL A 490 -19.98 8.22 1.19
N ARG A 491 -19.41 9.36 0.78
CA ARG A 491 -19.19 10.51 1.67
C ARG A 491 -20.41 11.41 1.58
N TRP A 492 -21.06 11.67 2.72
CA TRP A 492 -22.22 12.56 2.79
C TRP A 492 -21.79 14.03 2.93
N LYS A 493 -22.53 14.94 2.32
CA LYS A 493 -22.19 16.37 2.35
C LYS A 493 -22.34 16.96 3.74
N GLY A 494 -21.27 17.59 4.23
CA GLY A 494 -21.23 18.17 5.57
C GLY A 494 -20.99 17.15 6.68
N PHE A 495 -20.63 15.89 6.35
CA PHE A 495 -20.28 14.84 7.30
C PHE A 495 -18.83 14.38 7.12
N GLY A 496 -18.27 13.77 8.17
CA GLY A 496 -16.89 13.29 8.19
C GLY A 496 -16.75 11.83 7.76
N PRO A 497 -15.52 11.32 7.59
CA PRO A 497 -15.24 9.92 7.21
C PRO A 497 -15.82 8.87 8.17
N GLU A 498 -16.11 9.24 9.42
CA GLU A 498 -16.79 8.41 10.41
C GLU A 498 -18.25 8.12 10.08
N ASP A 499 -18.89 8.96 9.27
CA ASP A 499 -20.29 8.83 8.86
C ASP A 499 -20.42 8.17 7.46
N ASP A 500 -19.31 7.75 6.83
CA ASP A 500 -19.32 7.10 5.51
C ASP A 500 -20.09 5.77 5.54
N THR A 501 -20.97 5.54 4.57
CA THR A 501 -21.77 4.30 4.47
C THR A 501 -21.61 3.60 3.13
N TRP A 502 -21.78 2.26 3.14
CA TRP A 502 -21.76 1.45 1.92
C TRP A 502 -23.16 1.29 1.34
N GLU A 503 -23.43 1.99 0.24
CA GLU A 503 -24.73 1.99 -0.44
C GLU A 503 -24.69 1.18 -1.74
N TYR A 504 -25.84 0.68 -2.20
CA TYR A 504 -25.91 -0.05 -3.48
C TYR A 504 -25.79 0.89 -4.67
N THR A 505 -24.91 0.57 -5.60
CA THR A 505 -24.63 1.41 -6.78
C THR A 505 -25.88 1.65 -7.63
N ASP A 506 -26.73 0.63 -7.80
CA ASP A 506 -27.93 0.75 -8.63
C ASP A 506 -29.02 1.62 -7.99
N GLN A 507 -29.09 1.67 -6.66
CA GLN A 507 -29.96 2.57 -5.91
C GLN A 507 -29.48 4.01 -6.05
N LEU A 508 -28.19 4.28 -5.80
CA LEU A 508 -27.60 5.61 -5.98
C LEU A 508 -27.85 6.19 -7.38
N VAL A 509 -27.72 5.35 -8.42
CA VAL A 509 -27.96 5.78 -9.81
C VAL A 509 -29.44 6.07 -10.09
N LYS A 510 -30.37 5.32 -9.50
CA LYS A 510 -31.82 5.54 -9.66
C LYS A 510 -32.30 6.75 -8.87
N ASP A 511 -31.74 6.96 -7.69
CA ASP A 511 -32.23 7.91 -6.69
C ASP A 511 -31.51 9.28 -6.77
N GLY A 512 -30.90 9.59 -7.93
CA GLY A 512 -30.40 10.94 -8.23
C GLY A 512 -28.94 11.23 -7.86
N ALA A 513 -28.13 10.22 -7.50
CA ALA A 513 -26.69 10.35 -7.24
C ALA A 513 -25.82 9.74 -8.36
N LYS A 514 -26.37 9.63 -9.58
CA LYS A 514 -25.70 9.05 -10.75
C LYS A 514 -24.40 9.79 -11.10
N GLU A 515 -24.42 11.12 -11.02
CA GLU A 515 -23.28 11.98 -11.37
C GLU A 515 -22.05 11.70 -10.50
N ALA A 516 -22.25 11.47 -9.19
CA ALA A 516 -21.17 11.15 -8.25
C ALA A 516 -20.52 9.80 -8.58
N VAL A 517 -21.32 8.79 -8.94
CA VAL A 517 -20.82 7.48 -9.37
C VAL A 517 -20.05 7.60 -10.68
N GLU A 518 -20.60 8.34 -11.66
CA GLU A 518 -19.93 8.57 -12.94
C GLU A 518 -18.61 9.34 -12.78
N GLU A 519 -18.54 10.31 -11.89
CA GLU A 519 -17.31 11.06 -11.60
C GLU A 519 -16.19 10.15 -11.09
N TYR A 520 -16.49 9.27 -10.13
CA TYR A 520 -15.51 8.29 -9.65
C TYR A 520 -15.06 7.33 -10.76
N LEU A 521 -16.00 6.83 -11.56
CA LEU A 521 -15.70 5.93 -12.68
C LEU A 521 -14.87 6.62 -13.78
N LYS A 522 -15.07 7.92 -14.02
CA LYS A 522 -14.23 8.70 -14.95
C LYS A 522 -12.76 8.63 -14.54
N TRP A 523 -12.45 8.73 -13.25
CA TRP A 523 -11.07 8.59 -12.77
C TRP A 523 -10.53 7.17 -13.00
N VAL A 524 -11.28 6.14 -12.61
CA VAL A 524 -10.87 4.74 -12.80
C VAL A 524 -10.61 4.42 -14.27
N ASN A 525 -11.49 4.90 -15.16
CA ASN A 525 -11.34 4.73 -16.60
C ASN A 525 -10.13 5.51 -17.12
N LYS A 526 -9.89 6.74 -16.66
CA LYS A 526 -8.70 7.53 -17.02
C LYS A 526 -7.40 6.75 -16.76
N VAL A 527 -7.29 6.09 -15.60
CA VAL A 527 -6.10 5.26 -15.28
C VAL A 527 -5.96 4.09 -16.25
N ARG A 528 -7.07 3.39 -16.58
CA ARG A 528 -7.06 2.27 -17.54
C ARG A 528 -6.72 2.71 -18.96
N ASP A 529 -7.30 3.82 -19.39
CA ASP A 529 -7.11 4.38 -20.72
C ASP A 529 -5.66 4.86 -20.90
N GLU A 530 -5.07 5.47 -19.86
CA GLU A 530 -3.66 5.87 -19.88
C GLU A 530 -2.70 4.67 -19.98
N ILE A 531 -2.99 3.56 -19.30
CA ILE A 531 -2.22 2.31 -19.47
C ILE A 531 -2.27 1.84 -20.93
N THR A 532 -3.45 1.89 -21.55
CA THR A 532 -3.65 1.47 -22.94
C THR A 532 -2.87 2.38 -23.90
N LEU A 533 -2.96 3.69 -23.69
CA LEU A 533 -2.22 4.69 -24.45
C LEU A 533 -0.71 4.47 -24.37
N MET A 534 -0.18 4.24 -23.16
CA MET A 534 1.25 3.97 -22.96
C MET A 534 1.73 2.70 -23.69
N LEU A 535 0.91 1.64 -23.71
CA LEU A 535 1.21 0.40 -24.44
C LEU A 535 1.21 0.61 -25.96
N ASP A 536 0.26 1.40 -26.47
CA ASP A 536 0.18 1.73 -27.90
C ASP A 536 1.35 2.61 -28.35
N GLU A 537 1.74 3.61 -27.54
CA GLU A 537 2.93 4.44 -27.77
C GLU A 537 4.21 3.59 -27.86
N GLU A 538 4.37 2.61 -26.97
CA GLU A 538 5.52 1.71 -26.99
C GLU A 538 5.53 0.79 -28.20
N LYS A 539 4.38 0.22 -28.56
CA LYS A 539 4.22 -0.59 -29.78
C LYS A 539 4.58 0.21 -31.02
N GLN A 540 4.12 1.47 -31.10
CA GLN A 540 4.42 2.34 -32.23
C GLN A 540 5.92 2.68 -32.29
N LYS A 541 6.55 3.03 -31.18
CA LYS A 541 8.00 3.25 -31.10
C LYS A 541 8.80 2.04 -31.55
N LYS A 542 8.37 0.83 -31.15
CA LYS A 542 9.00 -0.42 -31.59
C LYS A 542 8.88 -0.62 -33.10
N LEU A 543 7.69 -0.38 -33.67
CA LEU A 543 7.47 -0.47 -35.13
C LEU A 543 8.30 0.57 -35.90
N GLU A 544 8.43 1.78 -35.37
CA GLU A 544 9.28 2.83 -35.94
C GLU A 544 10.76 2.42 -35.91
N LEU A 545 11.26 1.89 -34.79
CA LEU A 545 12.61 1.34 -34.67
C LEU A 545 12.86 0.18 -35.64
N GLU A 546 11.90 -0.73 -35.80
CA GLU A 546 11.99 -1.85 -36.75
C GLU A 546 12.04 -1.35 -38.21
N LYS A 547 11.24 -0.34 -38.56
CA LYS A 547 11.28 0.30 -39.88
C LYS A 547 12.57 1.07 -40.12
N MET A 548 13.04 1.84 -39.13
CA MET A 548 14.32 2.54 -39.20
C MET A 548 15.48 1.57 -39.30
N SER A 549 15.46 0.45 -38.59
CA SER A 549 16.47 -0.61 -38.73
C SER A 549 16.49 -1.16 -40.16
N ALA A 550 15.32 -1.43 -40.76
CA ALA A 550 15.23 -1.89 -42.15
C ALA A 550 15.68 -0.82 -43.16
N GLU A 551 15.27 0.44 -43.01
CA GLU A 551 15.61 1.55 -43.91
C GLU A 551 17.05 2.02 -43.76
N THR A 552 17.60 1.99 -42.55
CA THR A 552 19.00 2.34 -42.27
C THR A 552 19.93 1.21 -42.68
N LEU A 553 19.55 -0.06 -42.51
CA LEU A 553 20.29 -1.20 -43.06
C LEU A 553 20.29 -1.21 -44.60
N LEU A 554 19.18 -0.82 -45.24
CA LEU A 554 19.09 -0.69 -46.71
C LEU A 554 19.81 0.57 -47.22
N GLY A 555 19.70 1.69 -46.53
CA GLY A 555 20.29 2.99 -46.90
C GLY A 555 21.79 3.08 -46.65
N GLU A 556 22.30 2.49 -45.56
CA GLU A 556 23.74 2.43 -45.28
C GLU A 556 24.46 1.40 -46.15
N SER A 557 23.81 0.30 -46.54
CA SER A 557 24.37 -0.66 -47.52
C SER A 557 24.59 -0.01 -48.89
N LEU A 558 23.63 0.79 -49.36
CA LEU A 558 23.74 1.56 -50.61
C LEU A 558 24.75 2.72 -50.51
N ARG A 559 24.90 3.35 -49.34
CA ARG A 559 25.87 4.45 -49.13
C ARG A 559 27.30 3.98 -48.86
N ARG A 560 27.50 2.82 -48.22
CA ARG A 560 28.84 2.23 -47.97
C ARG A 560 29.46 1.60 -49.21
N SER A 561 28.67 1.13 -50.17
CA SER A 561 29.22 0.63 -51.45
C SER A 561 29.75 1.75 -52.38
N GLY A 562 29.40 3.01 -52.11
CA GLY A 562 29.76 4.16 -52.96
C GLY A 562 30.90 5.06 -52.46
N ARG A 563 31.42 4.86 -51.23
CA ARG A 563 32.45 5.76 -50.66
C ARG A 563 33.46 4.99 -49.80
N ASN A 564 34.64 4.78 -50.38
CA ASN A 564 35.94 4.45 -49.75
C ASN A 564 36.06 3.01 -49.19
N GLY A 565 36.99 2.16 -49.65
CA GLY A 565 38.29 2.48 -50.23
C GLY A 565 39.28 2.87 -49.14
N MET A 566 40.02 1.88 -48.65
CA MET A 566 41.29 1.94 -47.91
C MET A 566 41.32 2.51 -46.47
N ASN A 567 42.04 1.73 -45.66
CA ASN A 567 42.74 2.01 -44.41
C ASN A 567 41.99 1.81 -43.09
N GLY A 568 42.46 0.79 -42.37
CA GLY A 568 42.11 0.51 -40.99
C GLY A 568 43.01 1.23 -40.00
N ALA A 569 42.49 1.37 -38.79
CA ALA A 569 43.23 1.37 -37.54
C ALA A 569 42.23 1.18 -36.39
N SER A 570 42.53 0.23 -35.52
CA SER A 570 41.79 -0.15 -34.32
C SER A 570 42.04 0.83 -33.18
N GLY A 571 40.97 1.41 -32.63
CA GLY A 571 40.97 2.13 -31.36
C GLY A 571 39.54 2.42 -30.90
N LEU A 572 39.13 1.87 -29.75
CA LEU A 572 37.81 2.06 -29.15
C LEU A 572 37.74 3.42 -28.41
N PRO A 573 36.72 4.28 -28.66
CA PRO A 573 36.41 5.41 -27.81
C PRO A 573 35.02 5.24 -27.18
N ILE A 574 34.97 4.92 -25.87
CA ILE A 574 33.73 4.99 -25.07
C ILE A 574 33.99 5.98 -23.93
N ALA A 575 33.96 7.27 -24.27
CA ALA A 575 33.72 8.38 -23.35
C ALA A 575 33.34 9.57 -24.24
N ASN A 576 32.15 10.14 -24.01
CA ASN A 576 31.48 11.22 -24.77
C ASN A 576 30.52 10.76 -25.88
N LEU A 577 29.41 10.12 -25.48
CA LEU A 577 28.19 10.11 -26.28
C LEU A 577 27.13 11.00 -25.59
N PRO A 578 26.44 11.90 -26.32
CA PRO A 578 25.41 12.77 -25.75
C PRO A 578 24.16 11.98 -25.32
N LEU A 579 23.62 12.37 -24.15
CA LEU A 579 22.45 11.82 -23.44
C LEU A 579 21.10 12.05 -24.17
N SER A 580 21.04 11.88 -25.48
CA SER A 580 19.79 12.05 -26.23
C SER A 580 19.70 11.13 -27.45
N LEU A 581 19.53 9.83 -27.22
CA LEU A 581 18.88 8.91 -28.18
C LEU A 581 18.13 7.83 -27.40
N PRO A 582 16.96 7.38 -27.90
CA PRO A 582 16.12 6.42 -27.18
C PRO A 582 16.69 5.01 -27.35
N PHE A 583 16.93 4.33 -26.24
CA PHE A 583 17.18 2.89 -26.18
C PHE A 583 16.27 2.26 -25.15
#